data_AF-A0A853CCF2-F1
#
_entry.id   AF-A0A853CCF2-F1
#
_cell.length_a   1.000
_cell.length_b   1.000
_cell.length_c   1.000
_cell.angle_alpha   90.00
_cell.angle_beta   90.00
_cell.angle_gamma   90.00
#
_symmetry.space_group_name_H-M   'P 1'
#
loop_
_entity.id
_entity.type
_entity.pdbx_description
1 polymer ?
#
loop_
_entity_poly.entity_id
_entity_poly.type
_entity_poly.pdbx_seq_one_letter_code
_entity_poly.pdbx_strand_id
1 'polypeptide(L)' 'MTCTHCDAETQRGRFCVGCGRRLLPPLQPMRPVPRRLQADLDLTQPVLRLDRVPQPRVPHVSEVAAGGR' A
#
# COMPACT_ATOMS: atom_id res chain seq x y z
N MET A 1 -4.55 22.61 -9.10
CA MET A 1 -5.37 22.93 -7.91
C MET A 1 -4.54 23.75 -6.94
N THR A 2 -5.17 24.55 -6.09
CA THR A 2 -4.55 25.33 -5.00
C THR A 2 -4.69 24.59 -3.66
N CYS A 3 -3.76 24.81 -2.72
CA CYS A 3 -3.85 24.23 -1.38
C CYS A 3 -4.76 25.07 -0.47
N THR A 4 -5.75 24.46 0.18
CA THR A 4 -6.66 25.15 1.11
C THR A 4 -6.04 25.53 2.47
N HIS A 5 -4.78 25.17 2.70
CA HIS A 5 -4.09 25.44 3.97
C HIS A 5 -3.02 26.53 3.88
N CYS A 6 -2.39 26.68 2.71
CA CYS A 6 -1.26 27.60 2.54
C CYS A 6 -1.27 28.29 1.18
N ASP A 7 -2.37 28.17 0.42
CA ASP A 7 -2.64 28.81 -0.87
C ASP A 7 -1.62 28.57 -2.00
N ALA A 8 -0.65 27.68 -1.78
CA ALA A 8 0.32 27.31 -2.79
C ALA A 8 -0.38 26.77 -4.06
N GLU A 9 -0.05 27.38 -5.19
CA GLU A 9 -0.64 27.11 -6.50
C GLU A 9 0.01 25.91 -7.21
N THR A 10 -0.59 25.48 -8.33
CA THR A 10 -0.03 24.45 -9.22
C THR A 10 0.36 23.14 -8.52
N GLN A 11 -0.49 22.66 -7.62
CA GLN A 11 -0.25 21.41 -6.92
C GLN A 11 -0.36 20.20 -7.87
N ARG A 12 0.58 19.26 -7.74
CA ARG A 12 0.59 17.98 -8.45
C ARG A 12 0.76 16.84 -7.43
N GLY A 13 -0.19 15.91 -7.41
CA GLY A 13 -0.14 14.75 -6.53
C GLY A 13 -1.07 14.84 -5.31
N ARG A 14 -0.74 14.05 -4.28
CA ARG A 14 -1.63 13.77 -3.14
C ARG A 14 -1.31 14.62 -1.90
N PHE A 15 -0.19 15.34 -1.92
CA PHE A 15 0.29 16.21 -0.83
C PHE A 15 0.71 17.57 -1.40
N CYS A 16 0.56 18.61 -0.59
CA CYS A 16 0.93 19.97 -0.94
C CYS A 16 2.45 20.15 -0.91
N VAL A 17 3.03 20.75 -1.96
CA VAL A 17 4.48 21.02 -2.01
C VAL A 17 4.94 22.10 -1.02
N GLY A 18 4.04 23.03 -0.66
CA GLY A 18 4.34 24.11 0.29
C GLY A 18 4.29 23.69 1.77
N CYS A 19 3.15 23.14 2.22
CA CYS A 19 2.94 22.81 3.65
C CYS A 19 2.96 21.30 3.98
N GLY A 20 3.14 20.42 2.99
CA GLY A 20 3.20 18.97 3.19
C GLY A 20 1.86 18.29 3.54
N ARG A 21 0.79 19.04 3.76
CA ARG A 21 -0.52 18.48 4.09
C ARG A 21 -1.13 17.73 2.90
N ARG A 22 -1.92 16.70 3.21
CA ARG A 22 -2.65 15.93 2.20
C ARG A 22 -3.64 16.85 1.48
N LEU A 23 -3.58 16.84 0.16
CA LEU A 23 -4.57 17.50 -0.68
C LEU A 23 -5.77 16.58 -0.81
N LEU A 24 -6.97 17.14 -0.64
CA LEU A 24 -8.19 16.37 -0.82
C LEU A 24 -8.23 15.90 -2.28
N PRO A 25 -8.26 14.59 -2.54
CA PRO A 25 -8.37 14.13 -3.92
C PRO A 25 -9.67 14.67 -4.51
N PRO A 26 -9.69 15.04 -5.80
CA PRO A 26 -10.95 15.33 -6.46
C PRO A 26 -11.85 14.11 -6.27
N LEU A 27 -13.12 14.34 -5.91
CA LEU A 27 -14.14 13.30 -5.83
C LEU A 27 -14.17 12.58 -7.17
N GLN A 28 -13.43 11.49 -7.29
CA GLN A 28 -13.52 10.67 -8.47
C GLN A 28 -14.93 10.09 -8.47
N PRO A 29 -15.65 10.16 -9.59
CA PRO A 29 -16.92 9.47 -9.69
C PRO A 29 -16.63 8.00 -9.39
N MET A 30 -17.26 7.47 -8.33
CA MET A 30 -17.25 6.04 -8.04
C MET A 30 -17.72 5.35 -9.31
N ARG A 31 -16.81 4.65 -9.99
CA ARG A 31 -17.21 3.86 -11.15
C ARG A 31 -18.13 2.76 -10.60
N PRO A 32 -19.34 2.59 -11.14
CA PRO A 32 -20.19 1.49 -10.73
C PRO A 32 -19.42 0.19 -10.93
N VAL A 33 -19.37 -0.63 -9.89
CA VAL A 33 -18.77 -1.97 -9.96
C VAL A 33 -19.52 -2.73 -11.07
N PRO A 34 -18.82 -3.32 -12.06
CA PRO A 34 -19.47 -4.08 -13.11
C PRO A 34 -20.22 -5.26 -12.47
N ARG A 35 -21.52 -5.40 -12.77
CA ARG A 35 -22.43 -6.43 -12.21
C ARG A 35 -21.88 -7.86 -12.23
N ARG A 36 -20.94 -8.19 -13.12
CA ARG A 36 -20.30 -9.51 -13.16
C ARG A 36 -19.42 -9.81 -11.94
N LEU A 37 -18.91 -8.80 -11.24
CA LEU A 37 -18.14 -8.99 -10.02
C LEU A 37 -19.01 -9.28 -8.79
N GLN A 38 -20.30 -8.93 -8.84
CA GLN A 38 -21.23 -9.13 -7.73
C GLN A 38 -21.67 -10.60 -7.58
N ALA A 39 -21.77 -11.34 -8.69
CA ALA A 39 -22.28 -12.72 -8.69
C ALA A 39 -21.30 -13.73 -8.08
N ASP A 40 -20.00 -13.47 -8.12
CA ASP A 40 -18.96 -14.34 -7.53
C ASP A 40 -18.67 -14.04 -6.05
N LEU A 41 -19.16 -12.92 -5.52
CA LEU A 41 -18.85 -12.52 -4.14
C LEU A 41 -19.79 -13.18 -3.11
N ASP A 42 -20.92 -13.73 -3.54
CA ASP A 42 -21.99 -14.16 -2.62
C ASP A 42 -21.81 -15.59 -2.07
N LEU A 43 -21.06 -16.50 -2.71
CA LEU A 43 -21.07 -17.91 -2.28
C LEU A 43 -19.74 -18.68 -2.28
N THR A 44 -18.58 -18.02 -2.31
CA THR A 44 -17.30 -18.51 -1.74
C THR A 44 -16.17 -17.64 -2.28
N GLN A 45 -15.47 -16.92 -1.40
CA GLN A 45 -14.13 -16.43 -1.76
C GLN A 45 -13.29 -17.65 -2.16
N PRO A 46 -12.66 -17.67 -3.35
CA PRO A 46 -11.73 -18.74 -3.69
C PRO A 46 -10.54 -18.65 -2.74
N VAL A 47 -10.31 -19.70 -1.96
CA VAL A 47 -9.09 -19.82 -1.17
C VAL A 47 -7.93 -20.00 -2.15
N LEU A 48 -7.27 -18.91 -2.50
CA LEU A 48 -6.03 -18.92 -3.27
C LEU A 48 -4.97 -19.65 -2.44
N ARG A 49 -4.71 -20.91 -2.77
CA ARG A 49 -3.61 -21.67 -2.17
C ARG A 49 -2.31 -21.12 -2.74
N LEU A 50 -1.62 -20.33 -1.95
CA LEU A 50 -0.24 -19.96 -2.25
C LEU A 50 0.63 -21.19 -1.98
N ASP A 51 1.18 -21.79 -3.03
CA ASP A 51 2.18 -22.84 -2.87
C ASP A 51 3.35 -22.27 -2.07
N ARG A 52 3.58 -22.83 -0.88
CA ARG A 52 4.73 -22.43 -0.06
C ARG A 52 5.99 -22.81 -0.82
N VAL A 53 6.68 -21.80 -1.33
CA VAL A 53 8.07 -21.97 -1.78
C VAL A 53 8.86 -22.50 -0.58
N PRO A 54 9.58 -23.64 -0.71
CA PRO A 54 10.44 -24.14 0.34
C PRO A 54 11.39 -23.02 0.77
N GLN A 55 11.40 -22.67 2.05
CA GLN A 55 12.31 -21.63 2.53
C GLN A 55 13.75 -22.09 2.27
N PRO A 56 14.58 -21.26 1.61
CA PRO A 56 16.02 -21.54 1.54
C PRO A 56 16.55 -21.56 2.98
N ARG A 57 17.22 -22.66 3.36
CA ARG A 57 17.88 -22.77 4.65
C ARG A 57 19.05 -21.78 4.67
N VAL A 58 18.87 -20.67 5.37
CA VAL A 58 19.98 -19.78 5.71
C VAL A 58 20.82 -20.45 6.80
N PRO A 59 22.14 -20.55 6.65
CA PRO A 59 23.01 -20.94 7.76
C PRO A 59 22.83 -19.96 8.91
N HIS A 60 22.60 -20.48 10.12
CA HIS A 60 22.63 -19.67 11.32
C HIS A 60 24.08 -19.28 11.59
N VAL A 61 24.46 -18.04 11.32
CA VAL A 61 25.72 -17.48 11.81
C VAL A 61 25.50 -17.21 13.30
N SER A 62 26.00 -18.12 14.14
CA SER A 62 26.15 -17.86 15.56
C SER A 62 27.35 -16.95 15.75
N GLU A 63 27.12 -15.64 15.80
CA GLU A 63 28.14 -14.68 16.23
C GLU A 63 27.63 -13.89 17.43
N VAL A 64 28.19 -14.18 18.61
CA VAL A 64 28.67 -13.24 19.64
C VAL A 64 29.41 -14.09 20.70
N ALA A 65 30.74 -14.05 20.79
CA ALA A 65 31.64 -13.00 21.27
C ALA A 65 31.98 -13.13 22.77
N ALA A 66 33.25 -13.50 23.06
CA ALA A 66 34.06 -13.21 24.27
C ALA A 66 35.26 -14.18 24.20
N GLY A 67 36.52 -13.78 23.98
CA GLY A 67 37.29 -12.75 24.67
C GLY A 67 38.42 -13.44 25.44
N GLY A 68 39.69 -13.05 25.24
CA GLY A 68 40.73 -13.28 26.25
C GLY A 68 42.09 -13.82 25.77
N ARG A 69 43.03 -12.86 25.71
CA ARG A 69 44.49 -12.94 25.91
C ARG A 69 45.38 -13.47 24.78
#